data_AF-A0AAV0ZCC2-F1
#
_entry.id   AF-A0AAV0ZCC2-F1
#
_cell.length_a   1.000
_cell.length_b   1.000
_cell.length_c   1.000
_cell.angle_alpha   90.00
_cell.angle_beta   90.00
_cell.angle_gamma   90.00
#
_symmetry.space_group_name_H-M   'P 1'
#
loop_
_entity.id
_entity.type
_entity.pdbx_description
1 polymer ?
#
loop_
_entity_poly.entity_id
_entity_poly.type
_entity_poly.pdbx_seq_one_letter_code
_entity_poly.pdbx_strand_id
1 'polypeptide(L)'
;MDDTPSRTTVPWTVLSELSLSEAIEMDQEALNTITGMYPAINKPAAVLHWLNHVKIDAEYIVILDADMILRGPITPWEFKASRGHPVSTPYDYLIGCDNELAKLHTSHPEACDKVGGVIIMHIDDLRKFAMLWLHKTEEVRADRAHYARNITGDIYESGWISEMYGYSFGAAELKLKHTISSEILIYPGYVPALNVKYRVFHYGLRFSVGNWSFDKAEWREVDMVNRCWAKFPDPPDPSTLDQSNPENLRRDMLSIECGKTLNEALEIHHKKKCPTADSLLTTKGDEKTEESETSSEIGNTDTSIVSKTNQVTSTNHSEELASVQKDEIPSSFRFWVVFLWAFSGFGFLVVVYVVCSGHRRGRTRMKHHNRRRRSSNSGFMDINGRDRHGRDVDL
;
A
#
# COMPACT_ATOMS: atom_id res chain seq x y z
N MET A 1 34.34 33.49 -21.01
CA MET A 1 33.59 33.67 -19.75
C MET A 1 32.28 32.98 -19.99
N ASP A 2 32.24 31.69 -19.66
CA ASP A 2 31.07 30.84 -19.83
C ASP A 2 30.11 31.08 -18.67
N ASP A 3 28.88 31.42 -19.01
CA ASP A 3 27.79 31.68 -18.08
C ASP A 3 26.90 30.43 -18.06
N THR A 4 27.22 29.49 -17.16
CA THR A 4 26.34 28.35 -16.86
C THR A 4 25.24 28.79 -15.89
N PRO A 5 23.95 28.66 -16.24
CA PRO A 5 22.89 29.02 -15.31
C PRO A 5 22.82 28.00 -14.17
N SER A 6 22.73 28.54 -12.95
CA SER A 6 22.61 27.79 -11.71
C SER A 6 21.40 26.85 -11.75
N ARG A 7 21.65 25.59 -11.44
CA ARG A 7 20.64 24.54 -11.29
C ARG A 7 19.82 24.86 -10.04
N THR A 8 18.62 25.41 -10.24
CA THR A 8 17.60 25.51 -9.20
C THR A 8 17.18 24.09 -8.80
N THR A 9 17.51 23.71 -7.57
CA THR A 9 16.95 22.53 -6.92
C THR A 9 15.46 22.76 -6.72
N VAL A 10 14.64 22.06 -7.50
CA VAL A 10 13.19 21.97 -7.28
C VAL A 10 12.97 21.17 -5.99
N PRO A 11 12.16 21.66 -5.04
CA PRO A 11 11.86 20.91 -3.82
C PRO A 11 11.07 19.65 -4.19
N TRP A 12 11.63 18.49 -3.85
CA TRP A 12 10.94 17.20 -3.98
C TRP A 12 10.07 16.97 -2.75
N THR A 13 8.81 16.59 -2.96
CA THR A 13 8.00 15.95 -1.92
C THR A 13 8.19 14.44 -2.05
N VAL A 14 8.96 13.85 -1.14
CA VAL A 14 9.03 12.39 -0.99
C VAL A 14 7.85 11.95 -0.14
N LEU A 15 6.93 11.17 -0.71
CA LEU A 15 5.88 10.51 0.05
C LEU A 15 6.47 9.29 0.74
N SER A 16 6.81 9.41 2.02
CA SER A 16 6.99 8.26 2.90
C SER A 16 5.71 8.05 3.71
N GLU A 17 5.35 6.80 4.02
CA GLU A 17 4.14 6.44 4.78
C GLU A 17 3.98 7.21 6.11
N LEU A 18 5.07 7.76 6.66
CA LEU A 18 5.06 8.58 7.87
C LEU A 18 4.28 9.90 7.73
N SER A 19 4.11 10.45 6.52
CA SER A 19 3.26 11.63 6.29
C SER A 19 1.77 11.27 6.09
N LEU A 20 1.45 9.98 6.03
CA LEU A 20 0.13 9.43 5.71
C LEU A 20 -0.56 8.78 6.92
N SER A 21 0.17 8.52 8.01
CA SER A 21 -0.35 7.79 9.17
C SER A 21 -1.50 8.48 9.89
N GLU A 22 -1.53 9.83 9.95
CA GLU A 22 -2.62 10.57 10.62
C GLU A 22 -3.91 10.62 9.80
N ALA A 23 -3.86 10.33 8.50
CA ALA A 23 -5.04 10.41 7.63
C ALA A 23 -5.70 9.05 7.34
N ILE A 24 -4.98 7.94 7.53
CA ILE A 24 -5.43 6.59 7.20
C ILE A 24 -6.24 5.94 8.34
N GLU A 25 -6.16 6.47 9.56
CA GLU A 25 -6.77 5.83 10.74
C GLU A 25 -8.30 5.66 10.63
N MET A 26 -9.01 6.61 9.99
CA MET A 26 -10.46 6.51 9.75
C MET A 26 -10.85 5.59 8.58
N ASP A 27 -9.97 5.39 7.60
CA ASP A 27 -10.26 4.56 6.40
C ASP A 27 -9.89 3.09 6.64
N GLN A 28 -8.90 2.84 7.51
CA GLN A 28 -8.40 1.50 7.81
C GLN A 28 -9.47 0.57 8.40
N GLU A 29 -10.37 1.06 9.26
CA GLU A 29 -11.42 0.23 9.86
C GLU A 29 -12.47 -0.22 8.83
N ALA A 30 -12.82 0.65 7.89
CA ALA A 30 -13.72 0.35 6.77
C ALA A 30 -13.05 -0.63 5.77
N LEU A 31 -11.80 -0.35 5.39
CA LEU A 31 -11.00 -1.20 4.49
C LEU A 31 -10.75 -2.61 5.08
N ASN A 32 -10.48 -2.69 6.38
CA ASN A 32 -10.28 -3.96 7.08
C ASN A 32 -11.56 -4.81 7.12
N THR A 33 -12.73 -4.19 7.16
CA THR A 33 -14.02 -4.90 7.17
C THR A 33 -14.30 -5.59 5.82
N ILE A 34 -13.86 -4.99 4.71
CA ILE A 34 -14.06 -5.51 3.35
C ILE A 34 -12.97 -6.52 2.97
N THR A 35 -11.71 -6.29 3.38
CA THR A 35 -10.56 -7.06 2.89
C THR A 35 -9.91 -8.01 3.92
N GLY A 36 -10.36 -7.96 5.17
CA GLY A 36 -9.65 -8.54 6.32
C GLY A 36 -8.42 -7.71 6.71
N MET A 37 -7.53 -8.24 7.54
CA MET A 37 -6.21 -7.61 7.74
C MET A 37 -5.35 -7.82 6.49
N TYR A 38 -5.41 -6.88 5.55
CA TYR A 38 -4.63 -6.90 4.32
C TYR A 38 -3.88 -5.57 4.16
N PRO A 39 -2.70 -5.41 4.81
CA PRO A 39 -2.00 -4.12 4.87
C PRO A 39 -1.61 -3.54 3.50
N ALA A 40 -1.39 -4.38 2.49
CA ALA A 40 -0.97 -3.89 1.17
C ALA A 40 -2.05 -3.04 0.48
N ILE A 41 -3.33 -3.11 0.87
CA ILE A 41 -4.36 -2.18 0.36
C ILE A 41 -4.11 -0.73 0.78
N ASN A 42 -3.32 -0.52 1.83
CA ASN A 42 -3.03 0.82 2.32
C ASN A 42 -2.31 1.65 1.27
N LYS A 43 -1.50 1.03 0.39
CA LYS A 43 -0.79 1.75 -0.67
C LYS A 43 -1.73 2.43 -1.68
N PRO A 44 -2.64 1.72 -2.38
CA PRO A 44 -3.60 2.36 -3.28
C PRO A 44 -4.55 3.32 -2.54
N ALA A 45 -5.00 2.97 -1.32
CA ALA A 45 -5.87 3.84 -0.53
C ALA A 45 -5.16 5.15 -0.14
N ALA A 46 -3.92 5.07 0.34
CA ALA A 46 -3.09 6.21 0.69
C ALA A 46 -2.85 7.15 -0.51
N VAL A 47 -2.55 6.58 -1.68
CA VAL A 47 -2.34 7.35 -2.91
C VAL A 47 -3.62 8.09 -3.31
N LEU A 48 -4.76 7.41 -3.29
CA LEU A 48 -6.05 8.03 -3.59
C LEU A 48 -6.39 9.13 -2.57
N HIS A 49 -6.24 8.83 -1.29
CA HIS A 49 -6.47 9.79 -0.22
C HIS A 49 -5.59 11.03 -0.42
N TRP A 50 -4.29 10.85 -0.63
CA TRP A 50 -3.34 11.93 -0.85
C TRP A 50 -3.73 12.83 -2.03
N LEU A 51 -4.14 12.25 -3.17
CA LEU A 51 -4.58 13.00 -4.34
C LEU A 51 -5.78 13.92 -4.06
N ASN A 52 -6.67 13.50 -3.16
CA ASN A 52 -7.88 14.25 -2.82
C ASN A 52 -7.64 15.37 -1.79
N HIS A 53 -6.52 15.32 -1.06
CA HIS A 53 -6.27 16.22 0.07
C HIS A 53 -5.09 17.17 -0.13
N VAL A 54 -4.26 16.94 -1.16
CA VAL A 54 -3.06 17.75 -1.41
C VAL A 54 -3.20 18.58 -2.68
N LYS A 55 -2.78 19.84 -2.59
CA LYS A 55 -2.56 20.69 -3.77
C LYS A 55 -1.23 20.31 -4.41
N ILE A 56 -1.28 19.78 -5.62
CA ILE A 56 -0.11 19.22 -6.32
C ILE A 56 0.34 20.19 -7.41
N ASP A 57 1.59 20.62 -7.32
CA ASP A 57 2.32 21.41 -8.33
C ASP A 57 3.35 20.58 -9.12
N ALA A 58 3.67 19.37 -8.66
CA ALA A 58 4.55 18.43 -9.35
C ALA A 58 3.90 17.83 -10.61
N GLU A 59 4.70 17.70 -11.69
CA GLU A 59 4.27 17.07 -12.95
C GLU A 59 4.32 15.53 -12.87
N TYR A 60 5.30 14.98 -12.17
CA TYR A 60 5.50 13.55 -11.98
C TYR A 60 5.51 13.20 -10.50
N ILE A 61 4.88 12.08 -10.17
CA ILE A 61 4.84 11.51 -8.84
C ILE A 61 5.67 10.22 -8.85
N VAL A 62 6.52 10.07 -7.83
CA VAL A 62 7.27 8.84 -7.55
C VAL A 62 6.63 8.17 -6.34
N ILE A 63 6.16 6.93 -6.51
CA ILE A 63 5.53 6.12 -5.45
C ILE A 63 6.49 4.97 -5.13
N LEU A 64 6.77 4.78 -3.84
CA LEU A 64 7.70 3.79 -3.31
C LEU A 64 7.04 2.97 -2.21
N ASP A 65 7.55 1.77 -1.95
CA ASP A 65 7.17 0.99 -0.75
C ASP A 65 7.91 1.51 0.49
N ALA A 66 7.35 1.30 1.67
CA ALA A 66 7.96 1.76 2.92
C ALA A 66 9.22 0.99 3.34
N ASP A 67 9.47 -0.18 2.76
CA ASP A 67 10.72 -0.92 2.89
C ASP A 67 11.72 -0.64 1.77
N MET A 68 11.81 0.63 1.39
CA MET A 68 12.77 1.10 0.40
C MET A 68 13.78 2.11 0.99
N ILE A 69 15.03 2.02 0.56
CA ILE A 69 16.09 2.98 0.87
C ILE A 69 16.49 3.70 -0.41
N LEU A 70 16.46 5.03 -0.40
CA LEU A 70 16.97 5.85 -1.49
C LEU A 70 18.50 5.89 -1.47
N ARG A 71 19.11 5.40 -2.55
CA ARG A 71 20.56 5.47 -2.81
C ARG A 71 20.97 6.68 -3.63
N GLY A 72 20.01 7.34 -4.26
CA GLY A 72 20.24 8.50 -5.12
C GLY A 72 18.95 9.09 -5.66
N PRO A 73 19.03 10.23 -6.37
CA PRO A 73 17.86 10.88 -6.92
C PRO A 73 17.18 10.02 -7.99
N ILE A 74 15.85 10.03 -8.00
CA ILE A 74 15.02 9.44 -9.05
C ILE A 74 14.50 10.59 -9.90
N THR A 75 15.04 10.73 -11.11
CA THR A 75 14.65 11.80 -12.03
C THR A 75 13.79 11.22 -13.15
N PRO A 76 12.49 11.58 -13.26
CA PRO A 76 11.54 10.91 -14.16
C PRO A 76 11.98 10.76 -15.61
N TRP A 77 12.54 11.80 -16.21
CA TRP A 77 12.97 11.79 -17.61
C TRP A 77 14.25 10.97 -17.86
N GLU A 78 15.10 10.74 -16.84
CA GLU A 78 16.23 9.80 -16.95
C GLU A 78 15.74 8.37 -17.22
N PHE A 79 14.55 8.03 -16.73
CA PHE A 79 13.89 6.75 -16.94
C PHE A 79 12.81 6.78 -18.02
N LYS A 80 12.73 7.86 -18.81
CA LYS A 80 11.78 8.05 -19.92
C LYS A 80 10.31 8.05 -19.50
N ALA A 81 10.01 8.47 -18.27
CA ALA A 81 8.63 8.70 -17.85
C ALA A 81 8.01 9.79 -18.73
N SER A 82 6.78 9.55 -19.19
CA SER A 82 5.97 10.55 -19.88
C SER A 82 4.49 10.25 -19.70
N ARG A 83 3.64 11.19 -20.09
CA ARG A 83 2.18 10.99 -20.04
C ARG A 83 1.77 9.77 -20.88
N GLY A 84 0.91 8.92 -20.32
CA GLY A 84 0.50 7.63 -20.86
C GLY A 84 1.57 6.53 -20.77
N HIS A 85 2.79 6.87 -20.34
CA HIS A 85 3.94 5.97 -20.28
C HIS A 85 4.62 6.06 -18.90
N PRO A 86 3.96 5.55 -17.84
CA PRO A 86 4.59 5.43 -16.53
C PRO A 86 5.84 4.56 -16.60
N VAL A 87 6.77 4.78 -15.67
CA VAL A 87 7.93 3.91 -15.47
C VAL A 87 7.69 3.05 -14.26
N SER A 88 8.01 1.76 -14.35
CA SER A 88 7.99 0.90 -13.18
C SER A 88 9.02 -0.21 -13.25
N THR A 89 9.27 -0.86 -12.12
CA THR A 89 10.23 -1.97 -12.02
C THR A 89 9.53 -3.30 -12.34
N PRO A 90 10.24 -4.27 -12.94
CA PRO A 90 9.64 -5.55 -13.30
C PRO A 90 9.31 -6.37 -12.05
N TYR A 91 8.12 -6.95 -12.01
CA TYR A 91 7.69 -7.98 -11.06
C TYR A 91 7.48 -9.30 -11.81
N ASP A 92 8.59 -9.91 -12.24
CA ASP A 92 8.57 -11.09 -13.11
C ASP A 92 7.90 -12.34 -12.49
N TYR A 93 7.71 -12.35 -11.16
CA TYR A 93 6.97 -13.41 -10.47
C TYR A 93 5.45 -13.32 -10.68
N LEU A 94 4.93 -12.19 -11.18
CA LEU A 94 3.53 -12.08 -11.57
C LEU A 94 3.30 -12.91 -12.84
N ILE A 95 2.33 -13.82 -12.78
CA ILE A 95 1.96 -14.68 -13.91
C ILE A 95 0.54 -14.41 -14.42
N GLY A 96 -0.28 -13.72 -13.62
CA GLY A 96 -1.70 -13.48 -13.87
C GLY A 96 -1.99 -12.60 -15.09
N CYS A 97 -1.02 -11.78 -15.54
CA CYS A 97 -1.15 -11.03 -16.78
C CYS A 97 -1.25 -11.94 -18.02
N ASP A 98 -0.71 -13.17 -17.97
CA ASP A 98 -0.62 -14.07 -19.13
C ASP A 98 -1.67 -15.20 -19.09
N ASN A 99 -2.62 -15.16 -18.17
CA ASN A 99 -3.57 -16.26 -17.97
C ASN A 99 -5.03 -15.78 -17.78
N GLU A 100 -5.88 -16.64 -17.23
CA GLU A 100 -7.28 -16.36 -16.97
C GLU A 100 -7.52 -15.18 -16.01
N LEU A 101 -6.61 -14.92 -15.06
CA LEU A 101 -6.75 -13.87 -14.06
C LEU A 101 -6.92 -12.49 -14.71
N ALA A 102 -6.09 -12.16 -15.72
CA ALA A 102 -6.24 -10.93 -16.49
C ALA A 102 -7.58 -10.86 -17.22
N LYS A 103 -8.06 -11.97 -17.79
CA LYS A 103 -9.35 -11.99 -18.51
C LYS A 103 -10.55 -11.81 -17.58
N LEU A 104 -10.41 -12.22 -16.32
CA LEU A 104 -11.43 -12.05 -15.29
C LEU A 104 -11.46 -10.61 -14.77
N HIS A 105 -10.29 -9.99 -14.59
CA HIS A 105 -10.17 -8.73 -13.86
C HIS A 105 -9.84 -7.51 -14.72
N THR A 106 -9.65 -7.66 -16.03
CA THR A 106 -9.56 -6.51 -16.94
C THR A 106 -10.22 -6.73 -18.28
N SER A 107 -10.76 -5.65 -18.84
CA SER A 107 -11.27 -5.60 -20.21
C SER A 107 -10.16 -5.52 -21.26
N HIS A 108 -8.92 -5.29 -20.84
CA HIS A 108 -7.73 -5.08 -21.68
C HIS A 108 -6.56 -5.97 -21.24
N PRO A 109 -6.70 -7.31 -21.25
CA PRO A 109 -5.63 -8.22 -20.83
C PRO A 109 -4.34 -8.03 -21.66
N GLU A 110 -4.45 -7.58 -22.91
CA GLU A 110 -3.31 -7.26 -23.78
C GLU A 110 -2.45 -6.08 -23.31
N ALA A 111 -2.97 -5.27 -22.38
CA ALA A 111 -2.30 -4.11 -21.80
C ALA A 111 -1.81 -4.36 -20.35
N CYS A 112 -1.86 -5.60 -19.86
CA CYS A 112 -1.38 -5.95 -18.53
C CYS A 112 0.14 -6.10 -18.52
N ASP A 113 0.83 -5.16 -17.86
CA ASP A 113 2.27 -5.23 -17.63
C ASP A 113 2.56 -5.83 -16.23
N LYS A 114 3.59 -6.67 -16.12
CA LYS A 114 4.03 -7.29 -14.85
C LYS A 114 4.97 -6.36 -14.09
N VAL A 115 4.41 -5.35 -13.47
CA VAL A 115 5.18 -4.23 -12.92
C VAL A 115 4.73 -3.83 -11.52
N GLY A 116 5.61 -3.16 -10.79
CA GLY A 116 5.32 -2.58 -9.49
C GLY A 116 6.58 -2.08 -8.79
N GLY A 117 6.53 -1.95 -7.46
CA GLY A 117 7.67 -1.53 -6.64
C GLY A 117 7.86 -0.02 -6.70
N VAL A 118 8.76 0.43 -7.58
CA VAL A 118 8.89 1.86 -7.91
C VAL A 118 7.94 2.21 -9.04
N ILE A 119 7.14 3.25 -8.87
CA ILE A 119 6.24 3.78 -9.89
C ILE A 119 6.57 5.25 -10.12
N ILE A 120 6.84 5.64 -11.36
CA ILE A 120 6.98 7.04 -11.78
C ILE A 120 5.86 7.34 -12.77
N MET A 121 4.95 8.23 -12.41
CA MET A 121 3.75 8.48 -13.20
C MET A 121 3.47 9.97 -13.33
N HIS A 122 3.06 10.40 -14.52
CA HIS A 122 2.59 11.76 -14.73
C HIS A 122 1.28 11.99 -13.95
N ILE A 123 1.13 13.15 -13.29
CA ILE A 123 0.01 13.43 -12.39
C ILE A 123 -1.38 13.26 -13.03
N ASP A 124 -1.55 13.64 -14.30
CA ASP A 124 -2.81 13.46 -15.03
C ASP A 124 -3.20 11.99 -15.27
N ASP A 125 -2.24 11.07 -15.36
CA ASP A 125 -2.52 9.65 -15.44
C ASP A 125 -2.87 9.11 -14.06
N LEU A 126 -2.12 9.52 -13.03
CA LEU A 126 -2.33 9.13 -11.65
C LEU A 126 -3.74 9.50 -11.16
N ARG A 127 -4.26 10.69 -11.53
CA ARG A 127 -5.63 11.12 -11.20
C ARG A 127 -6.72 10.21 -11.76
N LYS A 128 -6.50 9.60 -12.92
CA LYS A 128 -7.45 8.65 -13.52
C LYS A 128 -7.25 7.24 -12.95
N PHE A 129 -6.01 6.92 -12.64
CA PHE A 129 -5.56 5.59 -12.23
C PHE A 129 -5.87 5.25 -10.78
N ALA A 130 -5.73 6.19 -9.84
CA ALA A 130 -5.75 5.89 -8.41
C ALA A 130 -7.02 5.16 -7.92
N MET A 131 -8.21 5.59 -8.39
CA MET A 131 -9.46 4.90 -8.07
C MET A 131 -9.51 3.48 -8.65
N LEU A 132 -8.99 3.27 -9.87
CA LEU A 132 -8.95 1.96 -10.51
C LEU A 132 -8.01 1.02 -9.77
N TRP A 133 -6.85 1.50 -9.32
CA TRP A 133 -5.92 0.71 -8.54
C TRP A 133 -6.55 0.20 -7.25
N LEU A 134 -7.22 1.06 -6.49
CA LEU A 134 -7.91 0.66 -5.27
C LEU A 134 -9.02 -0.36 -5.57
N HIS A 135 -9.92 -0.03 -6.49
CA HIS A 135 -11.05 -0.90 -6.84
C HIS A 135 -10.59 -2.26 -7.38
N LYS A 136 -9.59 -2.30 -8.26
CA LYS A 136 -9.06 -3.56 -8.80
C LYS A 136 -8.31 -4.37 -7.75
N THR A 137 -7.67 -3.71 -6.78
CA THR A 137 -7.10 -4.40 -5.62
C THR A 137 -8.17 -5.11 -4.82
N GLU A 138 -9.29 -4.44 -4.53
CA GLU A 138 -10.44 -5.06 -3.83
C GLU A 138 -11.05 -6.21 -4.63
N GLU A 139 -11.20 -6.04 -5.95
CA GLU A 139 -11.75 -7.05 -6.85
C GLU A 139 -10.91 -8.34 -6.84
N VAL A 140 -9.58 -8.22 -7.02
CA VAL A 140 -8.65 -9.37 -6.94
C VAL A 140 -8.59 -9.92 -5.52
N ARG A 141 -8.69 -9.06 -4.49
CA ARG A 141 -8.72 -9.49 -3.09
C ARG A 141 -9.98 -10.29 -2.75
N ALA A 142 -11.10 -10.01 -3.40
CA ALA A 142 -12.33 -10.77 -3.21
C ALA A 142 -12.27 -12.14 -3.92
N ASP A 143 -11.49 -12.27 -4.99
CA ASP A 143 -11.36 -13.50 -5.77
C ASP A 143 -10.38 -14.51 -5.17
N ARG A 144 -10.77 -15.05 -4.01
CA ARG A 144 -9.98 -16.07 -3.28
C ARG A 144 -9.86 -17.39 -4.03
N ALA A 145 -10.70 -17.65 -5.04
CA ALA A 145 -10.67 -18.89 -5.81
C ALA A 145 -9.43 -19.01 -6.69
N HIS A 146 -8.81 -17.87 -7.06
CA HIS A 146 -7.69 -17.82 -7.98
C HIS A 146 -6.35 -17.47 -7.30
N TYR A 147 -6.23 -17.64 -5.99
CA TYR A 147 -4.98 -17.37 -5.26
C TYR A 147 -3.87 -18.39 -5.47
N ALA A 148 -4.16 -19.51 -6.11
CA ALA A 148 -3.19 -20.58 -6.33
C ALA A 148 -1.90 -20.03 -6.98
N ARG A 149 -0.75 -20.55 -6.54
CA ARG A 149 0.57 -20.06 -6.96
C ARG A 149 0.78 -20.16 -8.46
N ASN A 150 0.17 -21.15 -9.11
CA ASN A 150 0.23 -21.34 -10.56
C ASN A 150 -0.68 -20.39 -11.35
N ILE A 151 -1.53 -19.59 -10.68
CA ILE A 151 -2.38 -18.55 -11.30
C ILE A 151 -1.86 -17.14 -11.01
N THR A 152 -1.40 -16.90 -9.77
CA THR A 152 -0.96 -15.56 -9.34
C THR A 152 0.55 -15.43 -9.18
N GLY A 153 1.28 -16.52 -8.96
CA GLY A 153 2.68 -16.45 -8.56
C GLY A 153 2.86 -16.12 -7.07
N ASP A 154 1.77 -15.99 -6.31
CA ASP A 154 1.82 -15.83 -4.86
C ASP A 154 2.35 -17.12 -4.22
N ILE A 155 3.57 -17.06 -3.70
CA ILE A 155 4.20 -18.22 -3.06
C ILE A 155 3.47 -18.68 -1.79
N TYR A 156 2.66 -17.80 -1.18
CA TYR A 156 1.90 -18.07 0.02
C TYR A 156 0.45 -18.44 -0.26
N GLU A 157 0.00 -18.36 -1.52
CA GLU A 157 -1.38 -18.66 -1.96
C GLU A 157 -2.46 -17.96 -1.10
N SER A 158 -2.13 -16.76 -0.62
CA SER A 158 -2.89 -16.04 0.41
C SER A 158 -3.57 -14.78 -0.12
N GLY A 159 -3.26 -14.41 -1.37
CA GLY A 159 -3.65 -13.14 -1.98
C GLY A 159 -2.80 -11.97 -1.49
N TRP A 160 -1.56 -12.24 -1.07
CA TRP A 160 -0.66 -11.19 -0.56
C TRP A 160 -0.31 -10.15 -1.62
N ILE A 161 -0.24 -10.58 -2.88
CA ILE A 161 0.12 -9.75 -4.04
C ILE A 161 -1.10 -9.20 -4.80
N SER A 162 -2.29 -9.21 -4.19
CA SER A 162 -3.52 -8.69 -4.84
C SER A 162 -3.42 -7.22 -5.22
N GLU A 163 -2.65 -6.41 -4.47
CA GLU A 163 -2.41 -4.99 -4.75
C GLU A 163 -1.59 -4.82 -6.03
N MET A 164 -0.58 -5.65 -6.24
CA MET A 164 0.25 -5.62 -7.45
C MET A 164 -0.56 -5.96 -8.70
N TYR A 165 -1.50 -6.90 -8.59
CA TYR A 165 -2.47 -7.17 -9.64
C TYR A 165 -3.48 -6.05 -9.80
N GLY A 166 -3.95 -5.46 -8.71
CA GLY A 166 -4.79 -4.27 -8.73
C GLY A 166 -4.14 -3.12 -9.51
N TYR A 167 -2.83 -2.91 -9.32
CA TYR A 167 -2.04 -1.95 -10.08
C TYR A 167 -2.05 -2.30 -11.56
N SER A 168 -1.62 -3.52 -11.90
CA SER A 168 -1.44 -3.96 -13.29
C SER A 168 -2.74 -3.93 -14.08
N PHE A 169 -3.84 -4.43 -13.49
CA PHE A 169 -5.17 -4.42 -14.11
C PHE A 169 -5.77 -3.01 -14.16
N GLY A 170 -5.59 -2.19 -13.11
CA GLY A 170 -6.04 -0.80 -13.12
C GLY A 170 -5.35 0.04 -14.19
N ALA A 171 -4.06 -0.22 -14.44
CA ALA A 171 -3.30 0.45 -15.48
C ALA A 171 -3.72 -0.02 -16.88
N ALA A 172 -4.04 -1.30 -17.02
CA ALA A 172 -4.56 -1.90 -18.25
C ALA A 172 -5.91 -1.30 -18.67
N GLU A 173 -6.82 -1.03 -17.72
CA GLU A 173 -8.09 -0.33 -18.02
C GLU A 173 -7.88 1.04 -18.69
N LEU A 174 -6.77 1.70 -18.38
CA LEU A 174 -6.38 2.98 -18.99
C LEU A 174 -5.44 2.82 -20.20
N LYS A 175 -5.05 1.58 -20.52
CA LYS A 175 -4.07 1.23 -21.56
C LYS A 175 -2.76 1.99 -21.41
N LEU A 176 -2.31 2.19 -20.17
CA LEU A 176 -0.99 2.75 -19.89
C LEU A 176 0.08 1.81 -20.42
N LYS A 177 1.15 2.36 -20.99
CA LYS A 177 2.24 1.57 -21.58
C LYS A 177 3.52 1.78 -20.78
N HIS A 178 3.89 0.81 -19.94
CA HIS A 178 5.01 1.03 -19.05
C HIS A 178 6.35 1.08 -19.80
N THR A 179 7.20 2.02 -19.39
CA THR A 179 8.64 1.85 -19.56
C THR A 179 9.16 1.02 -18.40
N ILE A 180 9.43 -0.26 -18.65
CA ILE A 180 9.90 -1.18 -17.62
C ILE A 180 11.40 -1.02 -17.45
N SER A 181 11.87 -0.73 -16.23
CA SER A 181 13.29 -0.54 -15.95
C SER A 181 13.75 -1.37 -14.75
N SER A 182 14.64 -2.31 -15.01
CA SER A 182 15.36 -3.09 -14.00
C SER A 182 16.57 -2.33 -13.42
N GLU A 183 16.76 -1.06 -13.77
CA GLU A 183 17.93 -0.27 -13.37
C GLU A 183 17.67 0.67 -12.18
N ILE A 184 16.40 0.79 -11.76
CA ILE A 184 15.99 1.71 -10.68
C ILE A 184 16.17 1.06 -9.31
N LEU A 185 15.68 -0.16 -9.16
CA LEU A 185 15.54 -0.87 -7.90
C LEU A 185 16.38 -2.15 -7.90
N ILE A 186 16.98 -2.47 -6.76
CA ILE A 186 17.60 -3.76 -6.51
C ILE A 186 17.21 -4.28 -5.12
N TYR A 187 16.95 -5.58 -5.05
CA TYR A 187 16.87 -6.28 -3.77
C TYR A 187 18.29 -6.59 -3.27
N PRO A 188 18.65 -6.23 -2.03
CA PRO A 188 19.87 -6.73 -1.40
C PRO A 188 19.94 -8.26 -1.51
N GLY A 189 21.14 -8.81 -1.68
CA GLY A 189 21.34 -10.24 -1.97
C GLY A 189 21.16 -10.63 -3.45
N TYR A 190 20.72 -9.74 -4.34
CA TYR A 190 20.69 -10.02 -5.78
C TYR A 190 21.98 -9.55 -6.45
N VAL A 191 22.44 -10.30 -7.45
CA VAL A 191 23.65 -9.93 -8.20
C VAL A 191 23.35 -8.67 -9.06
N PRO A 192 24.07 -7.56 -8.85
CA PRO A 192 23.80 -6.33 -9.59
C PRO A 192 24.27 -6.42 -11.05
N ALA A 193 23.44 -5.92 -11.96
CA ALA A 193 23.80 -5.76 -13.35
C ALA A 193 25.06 -4.89 -13.51
N LEU A 194 25.85 -5.17 -14.54
CA LEU A 194 27.07 -4.40 -14.82
C LEU A 194 26.72 -2.96 -15.18
N ASN A 195 27.48 -2.01 -14.63
CA ASN A 195 27.37 -0.56 -14.89
C ASN A 195 26.03 0.09 -14.51
N VAL A 196 25.16 -0.60 -13.77
CA VAL A 196 23.90 -0.04 -13.28
C VAL A 196 24.11 0.64 -11.93
N LYS A 197 23.61 1.86 -11.81
CA LYS A 197 23.61 2.63 -10.55
C LYS A 197 22.20 2.68 -9.97
N TYR A 198 21.80 1.61 -9.30
CA TYR A 198 20.49 1.51 -8.65
C TYR A 198 20.21 2.69 -7.72
N ARG A 199 19.00 3.24 -7.81
CA ARG A 199 18.52 4.38 -7.02
C ARG A 199 17.81 3.96 -5.75
N VAL A 200 17.35 2.71 -5.68
CA VAL A 200 16.53 2.20 -4.59
C VAL A 200 16.99 0.82 -4.16
N PHE A 201 17.16 0.61 -2.87
CA PHE A 201 17.12 -0.74 -2.28
C PHE A 201 15.70 -1.08 -1.88
N HIS A 202 15.26 -2.31 -2.14
CA HIS A 202 14.03 -2.86 -1.59
C HIS A 202 14.38 -4.00 -0.64
N TYR A 203 14.28 -3.77 0.67
CA TYR A 203 14.69 -4.74 1.70
C TYR A 203 13.50 -5.57 2.24
N GLY A 204 12.51 -5.82 1.39
CA GLY A 204 11.32 -6.61 1.74
C GLY A 204 11.55 -8.12 1.82
N LEU A 205 12.69 -8.62 1.34
CA LEU A 205 13.06 -10.03 1.34
C LEU A 205 14.29 -10.28 2.21
N ARG A 206 14.42 -11.52 2.72
CA ARG A 206 15.63 -11.98 3.42
C ARG A 206 16.84 -11.94 2.49
N PHE A 207 17.97 -11.46 3.01
CA PHE A 207 19.27 -11.53 2.35
C PHE A 207 20.39 -11.84 3.34
N SER A 208 21.56 -12.24 2.83
CA SER A 208 22.68 -12.71 3.64
C SER A 208 24.04 -12.38 3.03
N VAL A 209 25.03 -12.18 3.90
CA VAL A 209 26.43 -12.00 3.57
C VAL A 209 27.26 -12.86 4.53
N GLY A 210 27.82 -13.96 4.04
CA GLY A 210 28.46 -14.97 4.89
C GLY A 210 27.49 -15.50 5.95
N ASN A 211 27.86 -15.40 7.22
CA ASN A 211 27.03 -15.85 8.35
C ASN A 211 26.03 -14.79 8.85
N TRP A 212 26.10 -13.57 8.34
CA TRP A 212 25.16 -12.50 8.68
C TRP A 212 23.96 -12.55 7.74
N SER A 213 22.77 -12.32 8.27
CA SER A 213 21.55 -12.18 7.47
C SER A 213 20.62 -11.14 8.06
N PHE A 214 19.80 -10.56 7.18
CA PHE A 214 18.73 -9.65 7.56
C PHE A 214 17.44 -10.10 6.90
N ASP A 215 16.35 -10.15 7.68
CA ASP A 215 14.99 -10.35 7.21
C ASP A 215 14.07 -9.41 7.99
N LYS A 216 13.43 -8.46 7.30
CA LYS A 216 12.49 -7.51 7.91
C LYS A 216 11.40 -8.22 8.71
N ALA A 217 10.97 -9.42 8.29
CA ALA A 217 9.91 -10.15 8.96
C ALA A 217 10.28 -10.59 10.39
N GLU A 218 11.57 -10.80 10.68
CA GLU A 218 12.07 -11.20 12.01
C GLU A 218 11.96 -10.05 13.04
N TRP A 219 11.74 -8.81 12.60
CA TRP A 219 11.75 -7.61 13.44
C TRP A 219 10.38 -6.96 13.64
N ARG A 220 9.30 -7.59 13.17
CA ARG A 220 7.93 -7.02 13.21
C ARG A 220 7.41 -6.73 14.62
N GLU A 221 7.82 -7.54 15.58
CA GLU A 221 7.38 -7.46 16.98
C GLU A 221 8.37 -6.70 17.89
N VAL A 222 9.48 -6.22 17.32
CA VAL A 222 10.50 -5.49 18.07
C VAL A 222 10.32 -4.00 17.82
N ASP A 223 10.07 -3.24 18.89
CA ASP A 223 10.03 -1.78 18.80
C ASP A 223 11.45 -1.23 18.61
N MET A 224 11.86 -1.11 17.34
CA MET A 224 13.17 -0.59 16.96
C MET A 224 13.26 0.94 17.03
N VAL A 225 12.12 1.64 17.13
CA VAL A 225 12.04 3.10 16.97
C VAL A 225 11.96 3.81 18.32
N ASN A 226 11.12 3.31 19.23
CA ASN A 226 10.95 3.94 20.55
C ASN A 226 11.88 3.35 21.61
N ARG A 227 12.37 2.12 21.42
CA ARG A 227 13.38 1.56 22.32
C ARG A 227 14.72 2.22 22.04
N CYS A 228 15.08 3.17 22.89
CA CYS A 228 16.30 3.93 22.72
C CYS A 228 17.53 3.07 22.48
N TRP A 229 18.28 3.47 21.44
CA TRP A 229 19.52 2.83 21.01
C TRP A 229 19.35 1.38 20.52
N ALA A 230 18.12 0.94 20.23
CA ALA A 230 17.88 -0.30 19.50
C ALA A 230 18.54 -0.24 18.10
N LYS A 231 19.04 -1.39 17.65
CA LYS A 231 19.84 -1.51 16.42
C LYS A 231 19.74 -2.93 15.87
N PHE A 232 19.73 -3.07 14.54
CA PHE A 232 19.81 -4.38 13.90
C PHE A 232 21.24 -4.96 14.02
N PRO A 233 21.42 -6.29 13.87
CA PRO A 233 22.74 -6.91 13.87
C PRO A 233 23.67 -6.23 12.87
N ASP A 234 24.89 -5.91 13.31
CA ASP A 234 25.85 -5.23 12.47
C ASP A 234 26.25 -6.11 11.28
N PRO A 235 26.19 -5.58 10.04
CA PRO A 235 26.68 -6.30 8.88
C PRO A 235 28.20 -6.46 8.95
N PRO A 236 28.77 -7.47 8.28
CA PRO A 236 30.20 -7.72 8.29
C PRO A 236 30.99 -6.54 7.70
N ASP A 237 32.27 -6.46 8.07
CA ASP A 237 33.16 -5.45 7.50
C ASP A 237 33.43 -5.76 6.01
N PRO A 238 33.22 -4.79 5.09
CA PRO A 238 33.52 -4.94 3.67
C PRO A 238 34.92 -5.52 3.35
N SER A 239 35.93 -5.22 4.17
CA SER A 239 37.29 -5.72 3.99
C SER A 239 37.44 -7.23 4.23
N THR A 240 36.47 -7.85 4.89
CA THR A 240 36.44 -9.30 5.16
C THR A 240 35.79 -10.12 4.06
N LEU A 241 35.26 -9.47 3.02
CA LEU A 241 34.59 -10.14 1.91
C LEU A 241 35.57 -10.92 1.02
N ASP A 242 35.10 -12.04 0.50
CA ASP A 242 35.81 -12.80 -0.52
C ASP A 242 35.90 -12.00 -1.83
N GLN A 243 37.12 -11.73 -2.28
CA GLN A 243 37.41 -10.98 -3.50
C GLN A 243 37.52 -11.88 -4.74
N SER A 244 37.41 -13.20 -4.58
CA SER A 244 37.59 -14.18 -5.67
C SER A 244 36.53 -14.04 -6.78
N ASN A 245 35.30 -13.67 -6.43
CA ASN A 245 34.19 -13.52 -7.35
C ASN A 245 33.69 -12.07 -7.37
N PRO A 246 33.98 -11.29 -8.43
CA PRO A 246 33.57 -9.89 -8.54
C PRO A 246 32.06 -9.65 -8.53
N GLU A 247 31.24 -10.62 -8.92
CA GLU A 247 29.78 -10.50 -8.90
C GLU A 247 29.24 -10.64 -7.49
N ASN A 248 29.69 -11.66 -6.78
CA ASN A 248 29.35 -11.88 -5.37
C ASN A 248 29.86 -10.72 -4.51
N LEU A 249 31.08 -10.24 -4.76
CA LEU A 249 31.64 -9.09 -4.06
C LEU A 249 30.73 -7.86 -4.22
N ARG A 250 30.28 -7.55 -5.44
CA ARG A 250 29.38 -6.41 -5.68
C ARG A 250 28.03 -6.59 -5.00
N ARG A 251 27.42 -7.79 -5.07
CA ARG A 251 26.19 -8.12 -4.34
C ARG A 251 26.34 -7.90 -2.84
N ASP A 252 27.42 -8.42 -2.26
CA ASP A 252 27.66 -8.41 -0.81
C ASP A 252 27.95 -6.98 -0.33
N MET A 253 28.68 -6.19 -1.12
CA MET A 253 28.89 -4.75 -0.87
C MET A 253 27.58 -3.97 -0.80
N LEU A 254 26.66 -4.17 -1.77
CA LEU A 254 25.35 -3.53 -1.76
C LEU A 254 24.48 -4.00 -0.59
N SER A 255 24.60 -5.26 -0.20
CA SER A 255 23.86 -5.84 0.92
C SER A 255 24.32 -5.29 2.26
N ILE A 256 25.65 -5.14 2.44
CA ILE A 256 26.23 -4.46 3.61
C ILE A 256 25.81 -2.99 3.63
N GLU A 257 25.86 -2.29 2.49
CA GLU A 257 25.41 -0.89 2.37
C GLU A 257 23.97 -0.76 2.90
N CYS A 258 23.04 -1.59 2.43
CA CYS A 258 21.65 -1.60 2.90
C CYS A 258 21.55 -1.80 4.42
N GLY A 259 22.22 -2.81 4.97
CA GLY A 259 22.19 -3.09 6.42
C GLY A 259 22.79 -1.96 7.27
N LYS A 260 23.89 -1.36 6.81
CA LYS A 260 24.50 -0.19 7.47
C LYS A 260 23.58 1.01 7.45
N THR A 261 22.98 1.33 6.30
CA THR A 261 22.09 2.48 6.17
C THR A 261 20.86 2.37 7.07
N LEU A 262 20.29 1.17 7.25
CA LEU A 262 19.20 0.96 8.22
C LEU A 262 19.62 1.31 9.64
N ASN A 263 20.80 0.83 10.06
CA ASN A 263 21.33 1.10 11.40
C ASN A 263 21.72 2.57 11.60
N GLU A 264 22.30 3.21 10.59
CA GLU A 264 22.62 4.64 10.61
C GLU A 264 21.35 5.50 10.73
N ALA A 265 20.27 5.14 10.03
CA ALA A 265 18.99 5.83 10.13
C ALA A 265 18.40 5.73 11.55
N LEU A 266 18.43 4.55 12.16
CA LEU A 266 18.01 4.34 13.55
C LEU A 266 18.88 5.13 14.52
N GLU A 267 20.20 5.15 14.33
CA GLU A 267 21.11 5.92 15.17
C GLU A 267 20.79 7.42 15.10
N ILE A 268 20.57 7.97 13.90
CA ILE A 268 20.17 9.38 13.72
C ILE A 268 18.84 9.66 14.41
N HIS A 269 17.87 8.74 14.30
CA HIS A 269 16.58 8.88 14.98
C HIS A 269 16.77 8.92 16.50
N HIS A 270 17.48 7.95 17.07
CA HIS A 270 17.71 7.86 18.51
C HIS A 270 18.53 9.02 19.05
N LYS A 271 19.55 9.52 18.33
CA LYS A 271 20.30 10.73 18.73
C LYS A 271 19.40 11.96 18.94
N LYS A 272 18.27 12.06 18.23
CA LYS A 272 17.34 13.18 18.33
C LYS A 272 16.30 13.00 19.44
N LYS A 273 15.93 11.76 19.76
CA LYS A 273 14.78 11.42 20.61
C LYS A 273 15.18 10.90 21.98
N CYS A 274 16.33 10.24 22.08
CA CYS A 274 16.76 9.53 23.26
C CYS A 274 17.65 10.39 24.16
N PRO A 275 17.57 10.21 25.49
CA PRO A 275 18.52 10.82 26.40
C PRO A 275 19.95 10.40 26.03
N THR A 276 20.88 11.36 26.03
CA THR A 276 22.30 11.06 25.89
C THR A 276 22.75 10.21 27.07
N ALA A 277 23.71 9.30 26.87
CA ALA A 277 24.24 8.45 27.95
C ALA A 277 24.68 9.26 29.18
N ASP A 278 25.12 10.51 28.98
CA ASP A 278 25.52 11.44 30.06
C ASP A 278 24.34 11.92 30.92
N SER A 279 23.12 11.99 30.37
CA SER A 279 21.90 12.40 31.09
C SER A 279 21.27 11.29 31.95
N LEU A 280 21.67 10.02 31.73
CA LEU A 280 21.30 8.88 32.57
C LEU A 280 22.22 8.73 33.80
N LEU A 281 23.40 9.37 33.78
CA LEU A 281 24.32 9.39 34.91
C LEU A 281 23.97 10.47 35.94
N THR A 282 23.33 11.57 35.53
CA THR A 282 22.85 12.62 36.44
C THR A 282 21.62 12.20 37.25
N THR A 283 20.81 11.26 36.77
CA THR A 283 19.62 10.77 37.50
C THR A 283 19.94 9.71 38.56
N LYS A 284 21.12 9.09 38.52
CA LYS A 284 21.58 8.17 39.58
C LYS A 284 22.44 8.84 40.66
N GLY A 285 22.75 10.13 40.51
CA GLY A 285 23.58 10.91 41.44
C GLY A 285 22.84 11.49 42.64
N ASP A 286 21.50 11.61 42.57
CA ASP A 286 20.71 12.37 43.55
C ASP A 286 19.89 11.52 44.54
N GLU A 287 20.11 10.19 44.62
CA GLU A 287 19.40 9.30 45.56
C GLU A 287 20.27 8.76 46.71
N LYS A 288 21.32 9.47 47.14
CA LYS A 288 22.11 9.09 48.32
C LYS A 288 22.43 10.24 49.27
N THR A 289 21.40 10.75 49.95
CA THR A 289 21.44 11.25 51.35
C THR A 289 19.95 11.42 51.72
N GLU A 290 19.35 10.72 52.66
CA GLU A 290 19.60 10.67 54.10
C GLU A 290 18.99 9.38 54.69
N GLU A 291 19.72 8.72 55.58
CA GLU A 291 19.16 7.73 56.51
C GLU A 291 19.04 8.35 57.92
N SER A 292 17.92 8.00 58.57
CA SER A 292 17.72 7.81 60.01
C SER A 292 17.45 9.03 60.90
N GLU A 293 16.22 9.11 61.44
CA GLU A 293 15.96 8.83 62.86
C GLU A 293 14.46 8.72 63.20
N THR A 294 14.13 7.74 64.04
CA THR A 294 12.80 7.31 64.50
C THR A 294 12.34 8.02 65.78
N SER A 295 11.04 8.36 65.93
CA SER A 295 10.26 8.18 67.20
C SER A 295 8.77 8.58 67.11
N SER A 296 7.88 7.59 67.30
CA SER A 296 6.69 7.53 68.18
C SER A 296 5.69 8.70 68.37
N GLU A 297 4.39 8.36 68.14
CA GLU A 297 3.24 8.46 69.08
C GLU A 297 2.20 9.62 68.98
N ILE A 298 0.97 9.20 68.60
CA ILE A 298 -0.41 9.53 69.06
C ILE A 298 -0.84 11.00 69.29
N GLY A 299 -1.97 11.36 68.67
CA GLY A 299 -2.86 12.43 69.14
C GLY A 299 -4.06 12.70 68.24
N ASN A 300 -5.21 12.06 68.53
CA ASN A 300 -6.54 12.39 67.99
C ASN A 300 -6.98 13.79 68.41
N THR A 301 -7.66 14.54 67.52
CA THR A 301 -8.86 15.33 67.90
C THR A 301 -9.66 15.81 66.69
N ASP A 302 -10.97 15.90 66.91
CA ASP A 302 -12.07 16.02 65.97
C ASP A 302 -12.26 17.40 65.30
N THR A 303 -13.26 17.40 64.40
CA THR A 303 -14.24 18.45 64.07
C THR A 303 -14.03 19.37 62.85
N SER A 304 -14.79 19.01 61.80
CA SER A 304 -15.88 19.81 61.19
C SER A 304 -15.58 20.98 60.22
N ILE A 305 -16.21 20.85 59.05
CA ILE A 305 -17.08 21.86 58.39
C ILE A 305 -16.43 22.96 57.52
N VAL A 306 -16.77 22.85 56.23
CA VAL A 306 -17.13 23.91 55.25
C VAL A 306 -16.06 24.52 54.34
N SER A 307 -16.30 24.26 53.05
CA SER A 307 -15.87 24.98 51.86
C SER A 307 -16.20 26.47 51.90
N LYS A 308 -15.25 27.34 51.54
CA LYS A 308 -15.48 28.48 50.64
C LYS A 308 -14.18 29.14 50.19
N THR A 309 -13.97 29.07 48.88
CA THR A 309 -13.54 30.12 47.95
C THR A 309 -13.09 31.45 48.55
N ASN A 310 -11.90 31.92 48.15
CA ASN A 310 -11.63 33.35 48.03
C ASN A 310 -11.05 33.67 46.65
N GLN A 311 -11.80 34.56 45.99
CA GLN A 311 -11.57 35.25 44.75
C GLN A 311 -10.59 36.40 45.00
N VAL A 312 -9.58 36.59 44.14
CA VAL A 312 -8.97 37.91 43.92
C VAL A 312 -8.78 38.10 42.41
N THR A 313 -9.56 39.00 41.86
CA THR A 313 -9.53 39.51 40.48
C THR A 313 -8.58 40.72 40.43
N SER A 314 -7.70 40.85 39.42
CA SER A 314 -7.73 41.87 38.34
C SER A 314 -6.26 42.16 38.00
N THR A 315 -5.77 42.26 36.74
CA THR A 315 -6.19 43.20 35.70
C THR A 315 -5.59 42.82 34.32
N ASN A 316 -6.45 42.82 33.29
CA ASN A 316 -6.34 43.06 31.83
C ASN A 316 -4.98 43.09 31.09
N HIS A 317 -4.92 42.35 29.97
CA HIS A 317 -4.88 42.89 28.58
C HIS A 317 -4.88 41.75 27.53
N SER A 318 -5.91 41.69 26.68
CA SER A 318 -5.80 41.06 25.35
C SER A 318 -6.90 41.55 24.41
N GLU A 319 -6.44 41.87 23.21
CA GLU A 319 -7.17 42.39 22.06
C GLU A 319 -7.97 41.29 21.35
N GLU A 320 -9.25 41.60 21.10
CA GLU A 320 -10.00 41.39 19.87
C GLU A 320 -9.76 40.10 19.02
N LEU A 321 -10.63 39.11 19.22
CA LEU A 321 -10.90 38.05 18.23
C LEU A 321 -12.28 38.28 17.61
N ALA A 322 -12.29 38.57 16.31
CA ALA A 322 -13.49 38.69 15.50
C ALA A 322 -14.28 37.36 15.48
N SER A 323 -15.53 37.43 15.91
CA SER A 323 -16.50 36.34 15.88
C SER A 323 -16.87 35.94 14.46
N VAL A 324 -16.70 34.66 14.13
CA VAL A 324 -17.20 34.05 12.89
C VAL A 324 -18.72 33.91 12.97
N GLN A 325 -19.39 34.54 12.01
CA GLN A 325 -20.83 34.48 11.76
C GLN A 325 -21.23 33.03 11.40
N LYS A 326 -22.17 32.45 12.14
CA LYS A 326 -22.86 31.21 11.73
C LYS A 326 -23.88 31.59 10.66
N ASP A 327 -23.62 31.20 9.41
CA ASP A 327 -24.60 31.30 8.33
C ASP A 327 -25.76 30.31 8.59
N GLU A 328 -26.93 30.87 8.90
CA GLU A 328 -28.21 30.15 8.86
C GLU A 328 -28.53 29.77 7.41
N ILE A 329 -28.63 28.47 7.14
CA ILE A 329 -29.09 27.94 5.85
C ILE A 329 -30.54 28.44 5.61
N PRO A 330 -30.82 29.16 4.51
CA PRO A 330 -32.15 29.71 4.26
C PRO A 330 -33.19 28.59 4.09
N SER A 331 -34.33 28.76 4.76
CA SER A 331 -35.43 27.79 4.85
C SER A 331 -35.97 27.32 3.48
N SER A 332 -35.73 28.07 2.41
CA SER A 332 -36.10 27.73 1.03
C SER A 332 -35.38 26.49 0.48
N PHE A 333 -34.17 26.18 0.94
CA PHE A 333 -33.41 25.03 0.43
C PHE A 333 -33.98 23.70 0.93
N ARG A 334 -34.50 23.68 2.16
CA ARG A 334 -35.13 22.49 2.75
C ARG A 334 -36.42 22.10 2.01
N PHE A 335 -37.20 23.08 1.54
CA PHE A 335 -38.41 22.83 0.74
C PHE A 335 -38.08 22.30 -0.66
N TRP A 336 -37.01 22.78 -1.30
CA TRP A 336 -36.60 22.31 -2.62
C TRP A 336 -36.11 20.86 -2.59
N VAL A 337 -35.35 20.50 -1.55
CA VAL A 337 -34.93 19.12 -1.32
C VAL A 337 -36.16 18.22 -1.16
N VAL A 338 -37.13 18.56 -0.29
CA VAL A 338 -38.34 17.75 -0.11
C VAL A 338 -39.13 17.56 -1.43
N PHE A 339 -39.19 18.59 -2.27
CA PHE A 339 -39.81 18.49 -3.61
C PHE A 339 -39.06 17.49 -4.51
N LEU A 340 -37.73 17.54 -4.55
CA LEU A 340 -36.90 16.60 -5.31
C LEU A 340 -37.08 15.15 -4.86
N TRP A 341 -37.12 14.90 -3.55
CA TRP A 341 -37.35 13.57 -3.00
C TRP A 341 -38.75 13.04 -3.35
N ALA A 342 -39.78 13.90 -3.31
CA ALA A 342 -41.14 13.52 -3.68
C ALA A 342 -41.29 13.18 -5.17
N PHE A 343 -40.67 13.98 -6.06
CA PHE A 343 -40.69 13.71 -7.50
C PHE A 343 -39.90 12.47 -7.89
N SER A 344 -38.75 12.23 -7.24
CA SER A 344 -37.96 11.00 -7.44
C SER A 344 -38.72 9.76 -6.98
N GLY A 345 -39.34 9.80 -5.79
CA GLY A 345 -40.16 8.70 -5.27
C GLY A 345 -41.38 8.40 -6.14
N PHE A 346 -42.08 9.43 -6.63
CA PHE A 346 -43.22 9.26 -7.52
C PHE A 346 -42.79 8.71 -8.89
N GLY A 347 -41.68 9.20 -9.46
CA GLY A 347 -41.12 8.67 -10.71
C GLY A 347 -40.73 7.20 -10.60
N PHE A 348 -40.11 6.80 -9.49
CA PHE A 348 -39.77 5.40 -9.22
C PHE A 348 -41.01 4.50 -9.13
N LEU A 349 -42.08 4.96 -8.45
CA LEU A 349 -43.33 4.21 -8.36
C LEU A 349 -44.03 4.05 -9.72
N VAL A 350 -43.96 5.06 -10.60
CA VAL A 350 -44.49 4.95 -11.97
C VAL A 350 -43.70 3.92 -12.79
N VAL A 351 -42.36 3.90 -12.68
CA VAL A 351 -41.52 2.91 -13.37
C VAL A 351 -41.84 1.49 -12.87
N VAL A 352 -41.93 1.29 -11.55
CA VAL A 352 -42.32 0.01 -10.96
C VAL A 352 -43.72 -0.41 -11.42
N TYR A 353 -44.69 0.51 -11.46
CA TYR A 353 -46.02 0.23 -11.94
C TYR A 353 -46.04 -0.20 -13.42
N VAL A 354 -45.26 0.46 -14.29
CA VAL A 354 -45.15 0.10 -15.72
C VAL A 354 -44.48 -1.27 -15.90
N VAL A 355 -43.42 -1.56 -15.15
CA VAL A 355 -42.71 -2.86 -15.20
C VAL A 355 -43.59 -4.00 -14.67
N CYS A 356 -44.33 -3.78 -13.57
CA CYS A 356 -45.21 -4.79 -12.98
C CYS A 356 -46.51 -4.99 -13.77
N SER A 357 -47.04 -3.94 -14.42
CA SER A 357 -48.23 -4.05 -15.28
C SER A 357 -47.92 -4.66 -16.66
N GLY A 358 -46.70 -4.47 -17.19
CA GLY A 358 -46.21 -5.17 -18.38
C GLY A 358 -46.12 -6.69 -18.21
N HIS A 359 -45.88 -7.17 -16.98
CA HIS A 359 -45.78 -8.60 -16.67
C HIS A 359 -47.13 -9.33 -16.57
N ARG A 360 -48.27 -8.61 -16.52
CA ARG A 360 -49.62 -9.22 -16.40
C ARG A 360 -50.27 -9.58 -17.74
N ARG A 361 -49.64 -9.33 -18.90
CA ARG A 361 -50.19 -9.69 -20.23
C ARG A 361 -49.61 -10.95 -20.90
N GLY A 362 -48.72 -11.67 -20.23
CA GLY A 362 -47.98 -12.80 -20.83
C GLY A 362 -48.26 -14.19 -20.26
N ARG A 363 -49.44 -14.50 -19.70
CA ARG A 363 -49.69 -15.83 -19.13
C ARG A 363 -51.13 -16.35 -19.33
N THR A 364 -51.47 -16.69 -20.57
CA THR A 364 -52.60 -17.59 -20.88
C THR A 364 -52.30 -18.45 -22.11
N ARG A 365 -51.73 -19.64 -21.92
CA ARG A 365 -52.30 -20.90 -22.47
C ARG A 365 -51.55 -22.13 -21.95
N MET A 366 -52.15 -22.75 -20.94
CA MET A 366 -51.85 -24.12 -20.54
C MET A 366 -52.51 -25.04 -21.58
N LYS A 367 -51.74 -25.93 -22.22
CA LYS A 367 -52.28 -27.10 -22.94
C LYS A 367 -51.71 -28.35 -22.30
N HIS A 368 -52.54 -28.99 -21.48
CA HIS A 368 -52.36 -30.35 -21.03
C HIS A 368 -52.46 -31.29 -22.25
N HIS A 369 -51.51 -32.23 -22.40
CA HIS A 369 -51.76 -33.46 -23.15
C HIS A 369 -51.27 -34.66 -22.35
N ASN A 370 -52.17 -35.62 -22.16
CA ASN A 370 -52.01 -36.79 -21.32
C ASN A 370 -51.08 -37.85 -21.91
N ARG A 371 -50.39 -38.55 -20.99
CA ARG A 371 -49.83 -39.91 -21.03
C ARG A 371 -50.09 -40.78 -22.28
N ARG A 372 -49.00 -41.38 -22.78
CA ARG A 372 -48.97 -42.82 -23.09
C ARG A 372 -47.57 -43.41 -22.93
N ARG A 373 -47.48 -44.40 -22.04
CA ARG A 373 -46.38 -45.35 -21.83
C ARG A 373 -46.35 -46.34 -23.01
N ARG A 374 -45.17 -46.64 -23.58
CA ARG A 374 -44.82 -47.99 -24.05
C ARG A 374 -43.30 -48.10 -24.27
N SER A 375 -42.74 -49.14 -23.67
CA SER A 375 -41.38 -49.65 -23.76
C SER A 375 -41.17 -50.48 -25.03
N SER A 376 -39.95 -50.52 -25.58
CA SER A 376 -39.22 -51.76 -25.94
C SER A 376 -37.84 -51.47 -26.58
N ASN A 377 -36.91 -52.39 -26.29
CA ASN A 377 -35.50 -52.49 -26.68
C ASN A 377 -35.18 -52.51 -28.19
N SER A 378 -33.95 -52.14 -28.54
CA SER A 378 -32.92 -52.96 -29.24
C SER A 378 -31.65 -52.09 -29.40
N GLY A 379 -30.45 -52.53 -28.97
CA GLY A 379 -29.55 -53.46 -29.67
C GLY A 379 -28.55 -52.65 -30.52
N PHE A 380 -27.37 -52.29 -29.99
CA PHE A 380 -26.09 -52.96 -30.24
C PHE A 380 -25.65 -52.99 -31.72
N MET A 381 -24.64 -52.20 -32.10
CA MET A 381 -23.37 -52.70 -32.67
C MET A 381 -22.35 -51.58 -32.92
N ASP A 382 -21.18 -51.76 -32.31
CA ASP A 382 -19.86 -51.31 -32.78
C ASP A 382 -19.59 -51.80 -34.21
N ILE A 383 -18.79 -51.03 -34.97
CA ILE A 383 -17.71 -51.57 -35.81
C ILE A 383 -16.59 -50.54 -35.89
N ASN A 384 -15.42 -50.98 -35.43
CA ASN A 384 -14.11 -50.36 -35.58
C ASN A 384 -13.47 -50.90 -36.86
N GLY A 385 -12.64 -50.13 -37.56
CA GLY A 385 -11.90 -50.60 -38.74
C GLY A 385 -10.85 -49.63 -39.28
N ARG A 386 -9.67 -49.66 -38.67
CA ARG A 386 -8.41 -49.03 -39.09
C ARG A 386 -7.85 -49.64 -40.39
N ASP A 387 -7.13 -48.82 -41.16
CA ASP A 387 -5.83 -49.17 -41.76
C ASP A 387 -4.98 -47.88 -41.85
N ARG A 388 -3.90 -47.79 -41.05
CA ARG A 388 -2.48 -47.97 -41.43
C ARG A 388 -1.95 -46.90 -42.39
N HIS A 389 -1.00 -46.08 -41.91
CA HIS A 389 0.38 -46.02 -42.39
C HIS A 389 1.23 -45.27 -41.35
N GLY A 390 2.41 -45.79 -41.05
CA GLY A 390 3.42 -45.13 -40.24
C GLY A 390 4.79 -45.68 -40.59
N ARG A 391 5.77 -44.78 -40.79
CA ARG A 391 7.18 -44.85 -40.36
C ARG A 391 7.97 -43.70 -40.98
N ASP A 392 8.61 -42.94 -40.11
CA ASP A 392 10.04 -42.55 -40.07
C ASP A 392 10.13 -41.53 -38.91
N VAL A 393 10.69 -41.88 -37.75
CA VAL A 393 12.12 -41.96 -37.36
C VAL A 393 12.90 -40.73 -37.78
N ASP A 394 13.20 -39.85 -36.83
CA ASP A 394 14.45 -39.08 -36.82
C ASP A 394 14.89 -38.75 -35.39
N LEU A 395 16.21 -38.67 -35.27
CA LEU A 395 17.07 -38.32 -34.14
C LEU A 395 16.91 -36.88 -33.65
#